data_AF-A0AAV0R5V7-F1
#
_entry.id   AF-A0AAV0R5V7-F1
#
_cell.length_a   1.000
_cell.length_b   1.000
_cell.length_c   1.000
_cell.angle_alpha   90.00
_cell.angle_beta   90.00
_cell.angle_gamma   90.00
#
_symmetry.space_group_name_H-M   'P 1'
#
loop_
_entity.id
_entity.type
_entity.pdbx_description
1 polymer ?
#
loop_
_entity_poly.entity_id
_entity_poly.type
_entity_poly.pdbx_seq_one_letter_code
_entity_poly.pdbx_strand_id
1 'polypeptide(L)' 'MIKKGWIPCLEFDEVTNLFNQYWTLWKLPMFGCNDSSQVLNEIEQCKQTYPNAYIRCLAFDNIQQVQCMAFLIQTPN' A
#
# COMPACT_ATOMS: atom_id res chain seq x y z
N MET A 1 -6.31 10.18 0.65
CA MET A 1 -6.30 9.51 -0.67
C MET A 1 -7.67 9.52 -1.34
N ILE A 2 -8.69 8.82 -0.81
CA ILE A 2 -10.01 8.65 -1.45
C ILE A 2 -10.69 9.99 -1.80
N LYS A 3 -10.78 10.94 -0.85
CA LYS A 3 -11.38 12.27 -1.11
C LYS A 3 -10.66 13.06 -2.23
N LYS A 4 -9.38 12.77 -2.49
CA LYS A 4 -8.60 13.41 -3.57
C LYS A 4 -8.72 12.68 -4.91
N GLY A 5 -9.47 11.57 -4.98
CA GLY A 5 -9.54 10.71 -6.17
C GLY A 5 -8.28 9.88 -6.43
N TRP A 6 -7.33 9.86 -5.49
CA TRP A 6 -6.10 9.07 -5.61
C TRP A 6 -6.38 7.60 -5.34
N ILE A 7 -5.71 6.73 -6.10
CA ILE A 7 -5.90 5.28 -6.08
C ILE A 7 -5.04 4.69 -4.96
N PRO A 8 -5.63 4.13 -3.88
CA PRO A 8 -4.89 3.48 -2.82
C PRO A 8 -4.20 2.20 -3.32
N CYS A 9 -3.06 1.91 -2.73
CA CYS A 9 -2.29 0.71 -3.04
C CYS A 9 -1.52 0.24 -1.81
N LEU A 10 -1.25 -1.07 -1.73
CA LEU A 10 -0.47 -1.68 -0.67
C LEU A 10 0.72 -2.41 -1.30
N GLU A 11 1.86 -2.27 -0.65
CA GLU A 11 3.08 -2.98 -1.03
C GLU A 11 3.74 -3.55 0.22
N PHE A 12 4.44 -4.66 0.04
CA PHE A 12 5.18 -5.31 1.11
C PHE A 12 6.56 -5.78 0.62
N ASP A 13 7.49 -5.87 1.56
CA ASP A 13 8.84 -6.39 1.32
C ASP A 13 9.25 -7.23 2.54
N GLU A 14 9.53 -8.51 2.32
CA GLU A 14 9.76 -9.47 3.41
C GLU A 14 11.09 -9.25 4.12
N VAL A 15 12.20 -8.93 3.44
CA VAL A 15 13.48 -8.58 4.13
C VAL A 15 14.47 -7.87 3.20
N THR A 16 14.04 -7.26 2.11
CA THR A 16 14.93 -6.51 1.23
C THR A 16 14.95 -5.04 1.66
N ASN A 17 16.15 -4.55 1.91
CA ASN A 17 16.54 -3.15 2.12
C ASN A 17 15.38 -2.12 2.00
N LEU A 18 15.06 -1.42 3.09
CA LEU A 18 14.05 -0.34 3.13
C LEU A 18 14.19 0.71 2.00
N PHE A 19 15.41 0.90 1.48
CA PHE A 19 15.71 1.83 0.39
C PHE A 19 15.47 1.25 -1.01
N ASN A 20 14.95 0.03 -1.12
CA ASN A 20 14.59 -0.56 -2.39
C ASN A 20 13.46 0.25 -3.04
N GLN A 21 13.63 0.56 -4.34
CA GLN A 21 12.68 1.37 -5.10
C GLN A 21 11.40 0.59 -5.42
N TYR A 22 11.49 -0.73 -5.54
CA TYR A 22 10.38 -1.60 -5.93
C TYR A 22 10.07 -2.62 -4.84
N TRP A 23 8.83 -2.59 -4.35
CA TRP A 23 8.32 -3.55 -3.38
C TRP A 23 7.29 -4.44 -4.06
N THR A 24 6.96 -5.57 -3.45
CA THR A 24 5.96 -6.49 -4.01
C THR A 24 4.57 -5.89 -3.82
N LEU A 25 3.81 -5.83 -4.92
CA LEU A 25 2.45 -5.33 -4.89
C LEU A 25 1.53 -6.32 -4.17
N TRP A 26 0.75 -5.83 -3.20
CA TRP A 26 -0.33 -6.62 -2.63
C TRP A 26 -1.56 -6.55 -3.55
N LYS A 27 -1.87 -7.68 -4.20
CA LYS A 27 -2.94 -7.80 -5.20
C LYS A 27 -2.77 -6.76 -6.32
N LEU A 28 -3.71 -5.82 -6.45
CA LEU A 28 -3.75 -4.76 -7.45
C LEU A 28 -4.05 -3.42 -6.77
N PRO A 29 -3.75 -2.27 -7.41
CA PRO A 29 -4.19 -0.98 -6.92
C PRO A 29 -5.73 -0.96 -6.82
N MET A 30 -6.25 -0.33 -5.77
CA MET A 30 -7.68 -0.36 -5.45
C MET A 30 -8.44 0.67 -6.30
N PHE A 31 -8.50 0.44 -7.61
CA PHE A 31 -9.20 1.32 -8.56
C PHE A 31 -10.68 1.47 -8.17
N GLY A 32 -11.18 2.71 -8.17
CA GLY A 32 -12.57 3.00 -7.82
C GLY A 32 -12.90 2.82 -6.33
N CYS A 33 -11.91 2.68 -5.45
CA CYS A 33 -12.13 2.59 -4.00
C CYS A 33 -12.75 3.88 -3.46
N ASN A 34 -13.99 3.79 -2.97
CA ASN A 34 -14.73 4.89 -2.36
C ASN A 34 -14.95 4.72 -0.85
N ASP A 35 -14.58 3.57 -0.30
CA ASP A 35 -14.76 3.23 1.11
C ASP A 35 -13.42 2.91 1.76
N SER A 36 -13.07 3.68 2.80
CA SER A 36 -11.85 3.48 3.57
C SER A 36 -11.79 2.12 4.27
N SER A 37 -12.94 1.52 4.58
CA SER A 37 -13.00 0.20 5.23
C SER A 37 -12.36 -0.89 4.36
N GLN A 38 -12.48 -0.78 3.03
CA GLN A 38 -11.89 -1.74 2.09
C GLN A 38 -10.37 -1.70 2.17
N VAL A 39 -9.78 -0.50 2.25
CA VAL A 39 -8.32 -0.34 2.39
C VAL A 39 -7.84 -0.94 3.71
N LEU A 40 -8.56 -0.69 4.81
CA LEU A 40 -8.21 -1.23 6.13
C LEU A 40 -8.32 -2.76 6.18
N ASN A 41 -9.33 -3.34 5.52
CA ASN A 41 -9.48 -4.79 5.43
C ASN A 41 -8.32 -5.43 4.67
N GLU A 42 -7.89 -4.82 3.56
CA GLU A 42 -6.75 -5.30 2.78
C GLU A 42 -5.43 -5.16 3.54
N ILE A 43 -5.26 -4.10 4.33
CA ILE A 43 -4.11 -3.94 5.24
C ILE A 43 -4.06 -5.11 6.22
N GLU A 44 -5.18 -5.43 6.87
CA GLU A 44 -5.22 -6.50 7.87
C GLU A 44 -4.98 -7.89 7.25
N GLN A 45 -5.53 -8.16 6.05
CA GLN A 45 -5.22 -9.38 5.30
C GLN A 45 -3.74 -9.48 4.92
N CYS A 46 -3.13 -8.37 4.48
CA CYS A 46 -1.71 -8.32 4.12
C CYS A 46 -0.83 -8.60 5.34
N LYS A 47 -1.12 -7.98 6.50
CA LYS A 47 -0.41 -8.23 7.77
C LYS A 47 -0.51 -9.69 8.23
N GLN A 48 -1.69 -10.29 8.10
CA GLN A 48 -1.90 -11.70 8.47
C GLN A 48 -1.13 -12.66 7.55
N THR A 49 -1.03 -12.33 6.27
CA THR A 49 -0.29 -13.13 5.28
C THR A 49 1.22 -12.98 5.45
N TYR A 50 1.67 -11.76 5.73
CA TYR A 50 3.08 -11.39 5.84
C TYR A 50 3.37 -10.73 7.20
N PRO A 51 3.37 -11.51 8.30
CA PRO A 51 3.51 -10.96 9.65
C PRO A 51 4.90 -10.40 9.95
N ASN A 52 5.93 -10.78 9.17
CA ASN A 52 7.31 -10.34 9.34
C ASN A 52 7.85 -9.57 8.13
N ALA A 53 6.98 -8.84 7.44
CA ALA A 53 7.36 -7.97 6.32
C ALA A 53 7.21 -6.50 6.67
N TYR A 54 7.96 -5.65 5.99
CA TYR A 54 7.60 -4.25 5.87
C TYR A 54 6.34 -4.14 5.02
N ILE A 55 5.36 -3.36 5.47
CA ILE A 55 4.13 -3.08 4.69
C ILE A 55 3.95 -1.58 4.61
N ARG A 56 3.73 -1.05 3.41
CA ARG A 56 3.47 0.38 3.18
C ARG A 56 2.16 0.59 2.43
N CYS A 57 1.50 1.70 2.75
CA CYS A 57 0.34 2.18 2.01
C CYS A 57 0.75 3.36 1.13
N LEU A 58 0.35 3.29 -0.14
CA LEU A 58 0.62 4.27 -1.16
C LEU A 58 -0.68 4.83 -1.71
N ALA A 59 -0.59 5.98 -2.37
CA ALA A 59 -1.65 6.45 -3.25
C ALA A 59 -1.08 7.08 -4.53
N PHE A 60 -1.66 6.72 -5.66
CA PHE A 60 -1.28 7.19 -6.98
C PHE A 60 -2.29 8.20 -7.54
N ASP A 61 -1.79 9.23 -8.21
CA ASP A 61 -2.56 10.14 -9.05
C ASP A 61 -2.34 9.76 -10.52
N ASN A 62 -3.41 9.32 -11.17
CA ASN A 62 -3.38 8.89 -12.56
C ASN A 62 -3.33 10.04 -13.57
N ILE A 63 -3.69 11.27 -13.16
CA ILE A 63 -3.63 12.45 -14.03
C ILE A 63 -2.19 12.94 -14.11
N GLN A 64 -1.52 13.03 -12.97
CA GLN A 64 -0.12 13.47 -12.90
C GLN A 64 0.88 12.33 -13.10
N GLN A 65 0.40 11.08 -13.09
CA GLN A 65 1.21 9.87 -13.23
C GLN A 65 2.31 9.74 -12.14
N VAL A 66 1.98 10.11 -10.90
CA VAL A 66 2.92 10.09 -9.76
C VAL A 66 2.33 9.40 -8.55
N GLN A 67 3.22 8.92 -7.68
CA GLN A 67 2.89 8.55 -6.31
C GLN A 67 2.80 9.82 -5.46
N CYS A 68 1.65 10.10 -4.85
CA CYS A 68 1.40 11.32 -4.08
C CYS A 68 1.53 11.12 -2.57
N MET A 69 1.51 9.88 -2.11
CA MET A 69 1.52 9.55 -0.69
C MET A 69 2.19 8.19 -0.50
N ALA A 70 3.00 8.07 0.54
CA ALA A 70 3.55 6.81 1.02
C ALA A 70 3.75 6.89 2.53
N PHE A 71 3.30 5.88 3.27
CA PHE A 71 3.64 5.73 4.68
C PHE A 71 3.73 4.25 5.06
N LEU A 72 4.58 3.96 6.05
CA LEU A 72 4.78 2.62 6.56
C LEU A 72 3.65 2.24 7.54
N ILE A 73 3.16 1.02 7.43
CA ILE A 73 2.11 0.45 8.29
C ILE A 73 2.70 -0.58 9.27
N GLN A 74 3.61 -1.43 8.80
CA GLN A 74 4.22 -2.50 9.59
C GLN A 74 5.73 -2.54 9.35
N THR A 75 6.48 -2.83 10.41
CA THR A 75 7.89 -3.24 10.37
C THR A 75 7.99 -4.72 10.78
N PRO A 76 8.98 -5.47 10.27
CA PRO A 76 9.33 -6.77 10.82
C PRO A 76 9.73 -6.65 12.30
N ASN A 77 9.55 -7.73 13.05
CA ASN A 77 9.91 -7.81 14.47
C ASN A 77 11.39 -8.18 14.68
#